data_AF-A0A1G0JE34-F1
#
_entry.id   AF-A0A1G0JE34-F1
#
_cell.length_a   1.000
_cell.length_b   1.000
_cell.length_c   1.000
_cell.angle_alpha   90.00
_cell.angle_beta   90.00
_cell.angle_gamma   90.00
#
_symmetry.space_group_name_H-M   'P 1'
#
loop_
_entity.id
_entity.type
_entity.pdbx_description
1 polymer ?
#
loop_
_entity_poly.entity_id
_entity_poly.type
_entity_poly.pdbx_seq_one_letter_code
_entity_poly.pdbx_strand_id
1 'polypeptide(L)'
;MTLPTDKALVLERQFRFQWEPAQNTHVLLYPEGLIKLPGSAGEIMKRIDGKASAEDIVRSLEQAFPGADLQQDVIDFLEVAHDKGWIRVA
;
A
#
# COMPACT_ATOMS: atom_id res chain seq x y z
N MET A 1 15.65 1.91 5.30
CA MET A 1 15.32 1.10 6.49
C MET A 1 14.53 -0.09 5.97
N THR A 2 14.93 -1.33 6.26
CA THR A 2 14.21 -2.50 5.75
C THR A 2 12.86 -2.61 6.47
N LEU A 3 11.76 -2.62 5.71
CA LEU A 3 10.43 -2.74 6.28
C LEU A 3 10.25 -4.14 6.90
N PRO A 4 9.78 -4.25 8.16
CA PRO A 4 9.48 -5.56 8.74
C PRO A 4 8.27 -6.17 8.06
N THR A 5 8.47 -7.33 7.42
CA THR A 5 7.44 -8.03 6.63
C THR A 5 6.41 -8.78 7.47
N ASP A 6 6.80 -9.18 8.68
CA ASP A 6 6.00 -9.89 9.69
C ASP A 6 5.06 -8.96 10.48
N LYS A 7 5.33 -7.66 10.48
CA LYS A 7 4.58 -6.67 11.25
C LYS A 7 3.33 -6.18 10.51
N ALA A 8 2.23 -6.05 11.26
CA ALA A 8 1.00 -5.45 10.75
C ALA A 8 1.25 -4.01 10.29
N LEU A 9 0.78 -3.68 9.10
CA LEU A 9 0.93 -2.36 8.49
C LEU A 9 -0.37 -1.59 8.67
N VAL A 10 -0.25 -0.36 9.16
CA VAL A 10 -1.37 0.58 9.30
C VAL A 10 -1.10 1.80 8.43
N LEU A 11 -2.13 2.30 7.76
CA LEU A 11 -2.08 3.61 7.11
C LEU A 11 -1.94 4.71 8.17
N GLU A 12 -1.06 5.67 7.92
CA GLU A 12 -0.86 6.79 8.84
C GLU A 12 -2.08 7.73 8.79
N ARG A 13 -2.45 8.31 9.94
CA ARG A 13 -3.69 9.08 10.11
C ARG A 13 -3.73 10.35 9.27
N GLN A 14 -2.57 10.89 8.92
CA GLN A 14 -2.47 12.07 8.05
C GLN A 14 -2.80 11.74 6.58
N PHE A 15 -2.77 10.46 6.20
CA PHE A 15 -3.10 10.01 4.85
C PHE A 15 -4.53 9.50 4.78
N ARG A 16 -5.21 9.85 3.69
CA ARG A 16 -6.54 9.37 3.36
C ARG A 16 -6.53 8.75 1.97
N PHE A 17 -6.74 7.44 1.93
CA PHE A 17 -6.95 6.71 0.69
C PHE A 17 -8.36 6.96 0.17
N GLN A 18 -8.47 7.40 -1.09
CA GLN A 18 -9.76 7.58 -1.77
C GLN A 18 -9.69 7.19 -3.24
N TRP A 19 -10.83 6.84 -3.82
CA TRP A 19 -10.97 6.67 -5.26
C TRP A 19 -11.30 8.01 -5.92
N GLU A 20 -10.59 8.34 -7.00
CA GLU A 20 -10.82 9.57 -7.75
C GLU A 20 -11.44 9.25 -9.13
N PRO A 21 -12.76 9.43 -9.29
CA PRO A 21 -13.46 9.08 -10.52
C PRO A 21 -13.08 9.96 -11.71
N ALA A 22 -12.64 11.20 -11.46
CA ALA A 22 -12.19 12.12 -12.51
C ALA A 22 -10.97 11.59 -13.29
N GLN A 23 -10.17 10.71 -12.66
CA GLN A 23 -8.95 10.16 -13.21
C GLN A 23 -8.98 8.63 -13.30
N ASN A 24 -10.08 8.00 -12.86
CA ASN A 24 -10.22 6.55 -12.70
C ASN A 24 -9.01 5.93 -12.00
N THR A 25 -8.59 6.52 -10.89
CA THR A 25 -7.39 6.07 -10.17
C THR A 25 -7.54 6.22 -8.66
N HIS A 26 -6.75 5.46 -7.91
CA HIS A 26 -6.67 5.62 -6.46
C HIS A 26 -5.72 6.77 -6.14
N VAL A 27 -6.11 7.62 -5.19
CA VAL A 27 -5.28 8.74 -4.72
C VAL A 27 -5.15 8.70 -3.21
N LEU A 28 -3.96 9.07 -2.74
CA LEU A 28 -3.65 9.25 -1.33
C LEU A 28 -3.62 10.76 -1.05
N LEU A 29 -4.60 11.26 -0.30
CA LEU A 29 -4.63 12.66 0.14
C LEU A 29 -3.87 12.81 1.46
N TYR A 30 -3.15 13.92 1.60
CA TYR A 30 -2.45 14.29 2.83
C TYR A 30 -2.41 15.82 2.95
N PRO A 31 -2.18 16.41 4.12
CA PRO A 31 -2.32 17.87 4.30
C PRO A 31 -1.42 18.71 3.39
N GLU A 32 -0.30 18.16 2.93
CA GLU A 32 0.67 18.85 2.09
C GLU A 32 0.46 18.56 0.57
N GLY A 33 -0.44 17.64 0.19
CA GLY A 33 -0.75 17.37 -1.21
C GLY A 33 -1.61 16.15 -1.50
N LEU A 34 -1.47 15.61 -2.73
CA LEU A 34 -2.09 14.36 -3.15
C LEU A 34 -1.09 13.50 -3.92
N ILE A 35 -1.23 12.19 -3.81
CA ILE A 35 -0.35 11.23 -4.48
C ILE A 35 -1.23 10.33 -5.33
N LYS A 36 -0.94 10.26 -6.62
CA LYS A 36 -1.63 9.33 -7.51
C LYS A 36 -0.98 7.97 -7.37
N LEU A 37 -1.79 6.98 -7.03
CA LEU A 37 -1.35 5.60 -6.91
C LEU A 37 -1.63 4.87 -8.22
N PRO A 38 -0.62 4.24 -8.85
CA PRO A 38 -0.85 3.29 -9.93
C PRO A 38 -1.87 2.22 -9.52
N GLY A 39 -2.55 1.60 -10.49
CA GLY A 39 -3.60 0.60 -10.21
C GLY A 39 -3.14 -0.52 -9.26
N SER A 40 -1.90 -1.00 -9.39
CA SER A 40 -1.26 -1.96 -8.50
C SER A 40 -1.06 -1.42 -7.07
N ALA A 41 -0.56 -0.19 -6.93
CA ALA A 41 -0.38 0.47 -5.64
C ALA A 41 -1.69 0.71 -4.90
N GLY A 42 -2.77 1.02 -5.63
CA GLY A 42 -4.11 1.13 -5.07
C GLY A 42 -4.61 -0.19 -4.48
N GLU A 43 -4.40 -1.30 -5.17
CA GLU A 43 -4.77 -2.63 -4.67
C GLU A 43 -3.93 -3.07 -3.46
N ILE A 44 -2.65 -2.69 -3.40
CA ILE A 44 -1.80 -2.90 -2.21
C ILE A 44 -2.37 -2.11 -1.02
N MET A 45 -2.56 -0.80 -1.20
CA MET A 45 -3.08 0.11 -0.16
C MET A 45 -4.44 -0.31 0.38
N LYS A 46 -5.32 -0.80 -0.49
CA LYS A 46 -6.67 -1.27 -0.12
C LYS A 46 -6.65 -2.46 0.84
N ARG A 47 -5.56 -3.24 0.88
CA ARG A 47 -5.37 -4.39 1.78
C ARG A 47 -4.70 -4.01 3.09
N ILE A 48 -4.27 -2.76 3.25
CA ILE A 48 -3.68 -2.24 4.47
C ILE A 48 -4.81 -1.89 5.46
N ASP A 49 -5.33 -2.92 6.13
CA ASP A 49 -6.41 -2.81 7.13
C ASP A 49 -5.89 -2.56 8.56
N GLY A 50 -4.58 -2.41 8.75
CA GLY A 50 -3.99 -2.24 10.06
C GLY A 50 -3.71 -3.52 10.85
N LYS A 51 -4.00 -4.67 10.23
CA LYS A 51 -3.80 -6.01 10.80
C LYS A 51 -2.97 -6.92 9.91
N ALA A 52 -3.03 -6.71 8.60
CA ALA A 52 -2.27 -7.48 7.63
C ALA A 52 -0.81 -7.02 7.62
N SER A 53 0.10 -7.98 7.62
CA SER A 53 1.52 -7.74 7.43
C SER A 53 1.86 -7.71 5.93
N ALA A 54 3.05 -7.26 5.57
CA ALA A 54 3.44 -7.20 4.16
C ALA A 54 3.38 -8.57 3.47
N GLU A 55 3.77 -9.65 4.15
CA GLU A 55 3.66 -11.02 3.62
C GLU A 55 2.21 -11.44 3.37
N ASP A 56 1.29 -11.05 4.27
CA ASP A 56 -0.13 -11.37 4.12
C ASP A 56 -0.71 -10.63 2.91
N ILE A 57 -0.37 -9.35 2.75
CA ILE A 57 -0.79 -8.53 1.60
C ILE A 57 -0.27 -9.12 0.29
N VAL A 58 1.03 -9.47 0.23
CA VAL A 58 1.64 -10.13 -0.92
C VAL A 58 0.88 -11.39 -1.28
N ARG A 59 0.71 -12.30 -0.32
CA ARG A 59 0.06 -13.58 -0.53
C ARG A 59 -1.38 -13.41 -1.02
N SER A 60 -2.08 -12.44 -0.45
CA SER A 60 -3.46 -12.11 -0.80
C SER A 60 -3.58 -11.47 -2.20
N LEU A 61 -2.55 -10.74 -2.66
CA LEU A 61 -2.44 -10.22 -4.03
C LEU A 61 -2.07 -11.31 -5.03
N GLU A 62 -1.11 -12.18 -4.72
CA GLU A 62 -0.74 -13.32 -5.56
C GLU A 62 -1.92 -14.26 -5.79
N GLN A 63 -2.78 -14.45 -4.78
CA GLN A 63 -4.03 -15.20 -4.93
C GLN A 63 -5.07 -14.50 -5.82
N ALA A 64 -5.13 -13.17 -5.79
CA ALA A 64 -6.06 -12.41 -6.62
C ALA A 64 -5.57 -12.26 -8.07
N PHE A 65 -4.26 -12.23 -8.28
CA PHE A 65 -3.60 -12.09 -9.57
C PHE A 65 -2.66 -13.28 -9.83
N PRO A 66 -3.20 -14.50 -10.04
CA PRO A 66 -2.39 -15.69 -10.27
C PRO A 66 -1.53 -15.52 -11.53
N GLY A 67 -0.21 -15.67 -11.38
CA GLY A 67 0.77 -15.58 -12.47
C GLY A 67 1.46 -14.23 -12.61
N ALA A 68 1.15 -13.25 -11.76
CA ALA A 68 1.91 -12.01 -11.65
C ALA A 68 2.91 -12.11 -10.49
N ASP A 69 4.20 -11.90 -10.77
CA ASP A 69 5.24 -11.82 -9.74
C ASP A 69 5.18 -10.44 -9.09
N LEU A 70 4.28 -10.29 -8.11
CA LEU A 70 4.04 -9.01 -7.43
C LEU A 70 4.79 -8.91 -6.10
N GLN A 71 5.39 -10.00 -5.61
CA GLN A 71 6.02 -10.02 -4.30
C GLN A 71 7.09 -8.93 -4.17
N GLN A 72 8.05 -8.86 -5.10
CA GLN A 72 9.10 -7.83 -5.02
C GLN A 72 8.55 -6.42 -5.19
N ASP A 73 7.68 -6.19 -6.18
CA ASP A 73 7.06 -4.88 -6.41
C ASP A 73 6.25 -4.39 -5.21
N VAL A 74 5.53 -5.29 -4.54
CA VAL A 74 4.75 -4.96 -3.33
C VAL A 74 5.68 -4.60 -2.19
N ILE A 75 6.74 -5.37 -1.96
CA ILE A 75 7.71 -5.10 -0.89
C ILE A 75 8.42 -3.76 -1.13
N ASP A 76 8.92 -3.52 -2.34
CA ASP A 76 9.57 -2.26 -2.71
C ASP A 76 8.62 -1.07 -2.53
N PHE A 77 7.37 -1.22 -2.97
CA PHE A 77 6.34 -0.20 -2.77
C PHE A 77 6.06 0.07 -1.29
N LEU A 78 5.96 -0.97 -0.46
CA LEU A 78 5.72 -0.82 0.98
C LEU A 78 6.92 -0.17 1.68
N GLU A 79 8.15 -0.52 1.30
CA GLU A 79 9.36 0.15 1.80
C GLU A 79 9.36 1.64 1.45
N VAL A 80 9.05 1.99 0.20
CA VAL A 80 8.94 3.39 -0.24
C VAL A 80 7.79 4.11 0.48
N ALA A 81 6.64 3.45 0.65
CA ALA A 81 5.51 4.02 1.36
C ALA A 81 5.83 4.29 2.83
N HIS A 82 6.58 3.39 3.47
CA HIS A 82 7.03 3.56 4.85
C HIS A 82 8.10 4.64 4.98
N ASP A 83 9.07 4.69 4.06
CA ASP A 83 10.11 5.73 4.02
C ASP A 83 9.49 7.13 3.83
N LYS A 84 8.47 7.23 2.99
CA LYS A 84 7.67 8.45 2.81
C LYS A 84 6.69 8.73 3.97
N GLY A 85 6.58 7.83 4.94
CA GLY A 85 5.69 7.96 6.10
C GLY A 85 4.20 7.76 5.81
N TRP A 86 3.84 7.21 4.64
CA TRP A 86 2.45 6.92 4.25
C TRP A 86 1.82 5.87 5.15
N ILE A 87 2.62 4.85 5.47
CA ILE A 87 2.25 3.72 6.29
C ILE A 87 3.27 3.58 7.43
N ARG A 88 2.86 2.92 8.50
CA ARG A 88 3.73 2.58 9.61
C ARG A 88 3.48 1.15 10.05
N VAL A 89 4.48 0.53 10.65
CA VAL A 89 4.31 -0.73 11.36
C VAL A 89 3.64 -0.50 12.72
N ALA A 90 2.71 -1.38 13.08
CA ALA A 90 2.02 -1.38 14.37
C ALA A 90 2.88 -1.94 15.53
#